data_AF-F3FY00-F1
#
_entry.id   AF-F3FY00-F1
#
_cell.length_a   1.000
_cell.length_b   1.000
_cell.length_c   1.000
_cell.angle_alpha   90.00
_cell.angle_beta   90.00
_cell.angle_gamma   90.00
#
_symmetry.space_group_name_H-M   'P 1'
#
loop_
_entity.id
_entity.type
_entity.pdbx_description
1 polymer ?
#
loop_
_entity_poly.entity_id
_entity_poly.type
_entity_poly.pdbx_seq_one_letter_code
_entity_poly.pdbx_strand_id
1 'polypeptide(L)' 'NSLPILPDDERELLLAGFNDTAHPYPRDVLIHQLIEQQAAQRPDACAVRGDSGPLLTYA' A
#
# COMPACT_ATOMS: atom_id res chain seq x y z
N ASN A 1 -19.13 17.29 -7.71
CA ASN A 1 -18.15 17.04 -8.79
C ASN A 1 -18.93 16.51 -9.99
N SER A 2 -19.35 17.36 -10.95
CA SER A 2 -20.08 16.90 -12.15
C SER A 2 -19.33 17.27 -13.42
N LEU A 3 -19.25 16.33 -14.36
CA LEU A 3 -18.67 16.49 -15.69
C LEU A 3 -19.80 16.48 -16.75
N PRO A 4 -20.58 17.56 -16.87
CA PRO A 4 -21.81 17.59 -17.69
C PRO A 4 -21.55 17.56 -19.21
N ILE A 5 -20.29 17.67 -19.64
CA ILE A 5 -19.89 17.63 -21.05
C ILE A 5 -19.72 16.20 -21.59
N LEU A 6 -19.64 15.20 -20.70
CA LEU A 6 -19.35 13.83 -21.08
C LEU A 6 -20.63 13.02 -21.33
N PRO A 7 -20.61 12.12 -22.32
CA PRO A 7 -21.56 11.01 -22.41
C PRO A 7 -21.66 10.23 -21.09
N ASP A 8 -22.82 9.65 -20.81
CA ASP A 8 -23.09 8.99 -19.53
C ASP A 8 -22.21 7.77 -19.28
N ASP A 9 -21.88 7.01 -20.32
CA ASP A 9 -20.99 5.84 -20.27
C ASP A 9 -19.53 6.22 -20.00
N GLU A 10 -19.02 7.25 -20.68
CA GLU A 10 -17.68 7.80 -20.40
C GLU A 10 -17.60 8.34 -18.97
N ARG A 11 -18.66 9.02 -18.52
CA ARG A 11 -18.75 9.54 -17.14
C ARG A 11 -18.76 8.42 -16.11
N GLU A 12 -19.51 7.34 -16.34
CA GLU A 12 -19.55 6.18 -15.45
C GLU A 12 -18.19 5.49 -15.36
N LEU A 13 -17.53 5.28 -16.50
CA LEU A 13 -16.19 4.69 -16.52
C LEU A 13 -15.17 5.52 -15.73
N LEU A 14 -15.16 6.85 -15.91
CA LEU A 14 -14.21 7.72 -15.23
C LEU A 14 -14.47 7.87 -13.73
N LEU A 15 -15.73 7.94 -13.32
CA LEU A 15 -16.10 8.21 -11.93
C LEU A 15 -16.21 6.94 -11.10
N ALA A 16 -16.69 5.84 -11.67
CA ALA A 16 -16.86 4.57 -10.97
C ALA A 16 -15.83 3.54 -11.44
N GLY A 17 -15.73 3.27 -12.75
CA GLY A 17 -14.89 2.18 -13.27
C GLY A 17 -13.40 2.32 -12.91
N PHE A 18 -12.79 3.46 -13.21
CA PHE A 18 -11.38 3.71 -12.87
C PHE A 18 -11.13 3.93 -11.37
N ASN A 19 -12.15 4.32 -10.61
CA ASN A 19 -12.04 4.52 -9.17
C ASN A 19 -12.45 3.30 -8.35
N ASP A 20 -12.80 2.18 -9.01
CA ASP A 20 -13.07 0.89 -8.35
C ASP A 20 -11.78 0.25 -7.83
N THR A 21 -11.21 0.90 -6.82
CA THR A 21 -9.95 0.53 -6.15
C THR A 21 -10.21 0.10 -4.71
N ALA A 22 -11.48 -0.10 -4.36
CA ALA A 22 -11.91 -0.46 -3.02
C ALA A 22 -11.44 -1.88 -2.68
N HIS A 23 -10.38 -1.96 -1.88
CA HIS A 23 -9.92 -3.21 -1.29
C HIS A 23 -10.00 -3.17 0.24
N PRO A 24 -10.41 -4.27 0.90
CA PRO A 24 -10.33 -4.37 2.35
C PRO A 24 -8.89 -4.16 2.82
N TYR A 25 -8.70 -3.24 3.75
CA TYR A 25 -7.42 -2.99 4.41
C TYR A 25 -7.59 -3.16 5.92
N PRO A 26 -6.71 -3.92 6.60
CA PRO A 26 -6.76 -4.06 8.06
C PRO A 26 -6.55 -2.70 8.73
N ARG A 27 -7.56 -2.21 9.47
CA ARG A 27 -7.49 -0.90 10.17
C ARG A 27 -7.13 -1.03 11.65
N ASP A 28 -7.10 -2.25 12.14
CA ASP A 28 -6.83 -2.65 13.51
C ASP A 28 -5.34 -2.93 13.77
N VAL A 29 -4.53 -3.00 12.72
CA VAL A 29 -3.09 -3.23 12.82
C VAL A 29 -2.31 -2.02 12.34
N LEU A 30 -1.39 -1.55 13.17
CA LEU A 30 -0.50 -0.43 12.85
C LEU A 30 0.70 -0.92 12.05
N ILE A 31 1.21 -0.10 11.13
CA ILE A 31 2.35 -0.47 10.27
C ILE A 31 3.59 -0.85 11.10
N HIS A 32 3.86 -0.15 12.20
CA HIS A 32 5.00 -0.48 13.07
C HIS A 32 4.84 -1.85 13.74
N GLN A 33 3.61 -2.27 14.07
CA GLN A 33 3.36 -3.59 14.65
C GLN A 33 3.66 -4.71 13.64
N LEU A 34 3.42 -4.47 12.35
CA LEU A 34 3.81 -5.42 11.30
C LEU A 34 5.34 -5.53 11.18
N ILE A 35 6.05 -4.42 11.34
CA ILE A 35 7.52 -4.41 11.34
C ILE A 35 8.06 -5.16 12.57
N GLU A 36 7.49 -4.94 13.75
CA GLU A 36 7.84 -5.66 14.98
C GLU A 36 7.60 -7.17 14.86
N GLN A 37 6.46 -7.57 14.28
CA GLN A 37 6.15 -8.98 14.01
C GLN A 37 7.17 -9.60 13.05
N GLN A 38 7.57 -8.87 12.01
CA GLN A 38 8.59 -9.32 11.06
C GLN A 38 9.96 -9.46 11.74
N ALA A 39 10.32 -8.54 12.63
CA ALA A 39 11.56 -8.62 13.41
C ALA A 39 11.57 -9.81 14.39
N ALA A 40 10.43 -10.08 15.05
CA ALA A 40 10.30 -11.23 15.93
C ALA A 40 10.37 -12.57 15.17
N GLN A 41 9.78 -12.65 13.98
CA GLN A 41 9.75 -13.88 13.18
C GLN A 41 11.05 -14.15 12.42
N ARG A 42 11.71 -13.10 11.92
CA ARG A 42 12.86 -13.18 11.00
C ARG A 42 13.90 -12.11 11.32
N PRO A 43 14.52 -12.16 12.51
CA PRO A 43 15.46 -11.12 12.97
C PRO A 43 16.63 -10.91 12.01
N ASP A 44 17.21 -12.00 11.50
CA ASP A 44 18.40 -11.95 10.64
C ASP A 44 18.09 -11.65 9.17
N ALA A 45 16.81 -11.47 8.80
CA ALA A 45 16.45 -11.14 7.43
C ALA A 45 16.86 -9.70 7.09
N CYS A 46 17.25 -9.46 5.84
CA CYS A 46 17.52 -8.12 5.32
C CYS A 46 16.27 -7.23 5.46
N ALA A 47 16.38 -6.14 6.22
CA ALA A 47 15.36 -5.11 6.35
C ALA A 47 15.62 -3.95 5.38
N VAL A 48 16.87 -3.45 5.37
CA VAL A 48 17.27 -2.30 4.55
C VAL A 48 18.62 -2.57 3.91
N ARG A 49 18.77 -2.24 2.63
CA ARG A 49 20.05 -2.30 1.92
C ARG A 49 20.24 -1.00 1.14
N GLY A 50 21.29 -0.26 1.50
CA GLY A 50 21.73 0.89 0.70
C GLY A 50 22.60 0.44 -0.47
N ASP A 51 22.78 1.33 -1.45
CA ASP A 51 23.56 1.04 -2.66
C ASP A 51 25.05 0.76 -2.37
N SER A 52 25.64 1.54 -1.47
CA SER A 52 27.03 1.40 -1.00
C SER A 52 27.15 1.21 0.51
N GLY A 53 26.01 1.23 1.22
CA GLY A 53 25.94 1.08 2.67
C GLY A 53 25.83 -0.38 3.11
N PRO A 54 26.00 -0.65 4.42
CA PRO A 54 25.81 -1.99 4.96
C PRO A 54 24.36 -2.46 4.80
N LEU A 55 24.19 -3.78 4.75
CA LEU A 55 22.88 -4.41 4.93
C LEU A 55 22.48 -4.31 6.39
N LEU A 56 21.27 -3.83 6.66
CA LEU A 56 20.65 -3.82 7.97
C LEU A 56 19.61 -4.92 8.04
N THR A 57 19.64 -5.70 9.11
CA THR A 57 18.65 -6.74 9.42
C THR A 57 17.47 -6.16 10.19
N TYR A 58 16.46 -6.99 10.48
CA TYR A 58 15.35 -6.57 11.33
C TYR A 58 15.70 -6.52 12.82
N ALA A 59 16.74 -7.25 13.24
CA ALA A 59 17.35 -7.15 14.56
C ALA A 59 18.22 -5.91 14.74
#